data_AF-A0A1Q7GTZ6-F1
#
_entry.id   AF-A0A1Q7GTZ6-F1
#
_cell.length_a   1.000
_cell.length_b   1.000
_cell.length_c   1.000
_cell.angle_alpha   90.00
_cell.angle_beta   90.00
_cell.angle_gamma   90.00
#
_symmetry.space_group_name_H-M   'P 1'
#
loop_
_entity.id
_entity.type
_entity.pdbx_description
1 polymer ?
#
loop_
_entity_poly.entity_id
_entity_poly.type
_entity_poly.pdbx_seq_one_letter_code
_entity_poly.pdbx_strand_id
1 'polypeptide(L)'
;MRVHSVFILAIIASACGGKSTERTYTLQGQVLSIAAPQKQITVKHEEIKGLMPAMTMPYNVRDEKQLSGLTPGDLINATLIVESNDAYLETIEKVGQAPLEKPPVDTATAPAARLGFELLKPGEEVPDATFVDQDGKRRSFSSFHGSPVVMTFIYTRCPLPTFCPLMDRQFATMQKPLKEDPALTKVHLVTVSFDPKTDTPPVLKKHAKTLNADLSRWTFLTGDRDDVDQFAMRFGVSIARAMNDPRDITHNLRTVIIDGDGKLVKVYTGNDWSPEQILNDLKSVVRAD
;
A
#
# COMPACT_ATOMS: atom_id res chain seq x y z
N MET A 1 -37.71 -61.19 13.64
CA MET A 1 -38.02 -61.07 12.20
C MET A 1 -38.97 -59.91 11.99
N ARG A 2 -38.67 -59.07 10.98
CA ARG A 2 -39.38 -57.87 10.47
C ARG A 2 -39.05 -56.52 11.11
N VAL A 3 -37.97 -55.96 10.59
CA VAL A 3 -37.63 -54.53 10.58
C VAL A 3 -38.62 -53.81 9.65
N HIS A 4 -39.24 -52.71 10.10
CA HIS A 4 -39.96 -51.76 9.25
C HIS A 4 -39.17 -50.46 9.15
N SER A 5 -38.88 -50.09 7.90
CA SER A 5 -38.10 -48.95 7.47
C SER A 5 -38.77 -47.62 7.81
N VAL A 6 -37.99 -46.67 8.36
CA VAL A 6 -38.36 -45.26 8.47
C VAL A 6 -37.57 -44.50 7.40
N PHE A 7 -38.27 -43.90 6.43
CA PHE A 7 -37.70 -42.94 5.48
C PHE A 7 -37.87 -41.53 6.07
N ILE A 8 -36.77 -40.89 6.46
CA ILE A 8 -36.72 -39.44 6.75
C ILE A 8 -36.08 -38.77 5.55
N LEU A 9 -36.87 -37.96 4.84
CA LEU A 9 -36.44 -37.14 3.73
C LEU A 9 -35.76 -35.87 4.28
N ALA A 10 -34.43 -35.80 4.19
CA ALA A 10 -33.67 -34.61 4.55
C ALA A 10 -33.66 -33.61 3.38
N ILE A 11 -34.29 -32.45 3.59
CA ILE A 11 -34.25 -31.31 2.66
C ILE A 11 -32.92 -30.59 2.88
N ILE A 12 -32.01 -30.67 1.90
CA ILE A 12 -30.76 -29.92 1.89
C ILE A 12 -31.04 -28.52 1.34
N ALA A 13 -31.07 -27.52 2.21
CA ALA A 13 -31.04 -26.12 1.83
C ALA A 13 -29.60 -25.77 1.37
N SER A 14 -29.41 -25.63 0.05
CA SER A 14 -28.18 -25.09 -0.51
C SER A 14 -28.15 -23.57 -0.35
N ALA A 15 -27.41 -23.09 0.66
CA ALA A 15 -27.03 -21.69 0.75
C ALA A 15 -25.77 -21.46 -0.11
N CYS A 16 -25.94 -20.90 -1.30
CA CYS A 16 -24.84 -20.35 -2.09
C CYS A 16 -24.35 -19.04 -1.46
N GLY A 17 -23.31 -19.12 -0.63
CA GLY A 17 -22.46 -17.98 -0.27
C GLY A 17 -21.14 -18.11 -1.00
N GLY A 18 -20.78 -17.12 -1.83
CA GLY A 18 -19.48 -17.08 -2.50
C GLY A 18 -18.37 -17.09 -1.46
N LYS A 19 -17.57 -18.17 -1.41
CA LYS A 19 -16.44 -18.27 -0.49
C LYS A 19 -15.38 -17.26 -0.91
N SER A 20 -15.04 -16.35 0.01
CA SER A 20 -13.76 -15.61 0.00
C SER A 20 -12.64 -16.62 -0.25
N THR A 21 -11.79 -16.37 -1.27
CA THR A 21 -10.62 -17.23 -1.51
C THR A 21 -9.54 -16.87 -0.51
N GLU A 22 -9.68 -17.41 0.70
CA GLU A 22 -8.66 -17.35 1.73
C GLU A 22 -7.44 -18.16 1.28
N ARG A 23 -6.25 -17.57 1.38
CA ARG A 23 -4.97 -18.24 1.16
C ARG A 23 -4.15 -18.17 2.42
N THR A 24 -3.63 -19.31 2.82
CA THR A 24 -2.85 -19.46 4.04
C THR A 24 -1.40 -19.71 3.69
N TYR A 25 -0.48 -19.01 4.36
CA TYR A 25 0.95 -19.19 4.18
C TYR A 25 1.66 -19.29 5.52
N THR A 26 2.74 -20.07 5.57
CA THR A 26 3.61 -20.10 6.73
C THR A 26 4.56 -18.91 6.69
N LEU A 27 4.61 -18.17 7.80
CA LEU A 27 5.58 -17.10 8.02
C LEU A 27 6.55 -17.55 9.12
N GLN A 28 7.84 -17.41 8.86
CA GLN A 28 8.89 -17.52 9.87
C GLN A 28 9.65 -16.21 9.90
N GLY A 29 10.04 -15.71 11.06
CA GLY A 29 10.74 -14.43 11.13
C GLY A 29 11.13 -13.97 12.51
N GLN A 30 11.81 -12.83 12.56
CA GLN A 30 12.19 -12.14 13.78
C GLN A 30 11.31 -10.91 14.00
N VAL A 31 10.73 -10.79 15.19
CA VAL A 31 9.96 -9.63 15.62
C VAL A 31 10.91 -8.44 15.81
N LEU A 32 10.67 -7.34 15.11
CA LEU A 32 11.46 -6.12 15.22
C LEU A 32 10.77 -5.06 16.09
N SER A 33 9.45 -4.94 16.00
CA SER A 33 8.66 -4.01 16.81
C SER A 33 7.22 -4.50 16.98
N ILE A 34 6.59 -4.05 18.06
CA ILE A 34 5.20 -4.39 18.41
C ILE A 34 4.46 -3.09 18.72
N ALA A 35 3.34 -2.87 18.04
CA ALA A 35 2.42 -1.77 18.24
C ALA A 35 1.06 -2.38 18.64
N ALA A 36 1.01 -2.92 19.86
CA ALA A 36 -0.14 -3.70 20.35
C ALA A 36 -1.47 -2.92 20.33
N PRO A 37 -1.54 -1.63 20.74
CA PRO A 37 -2.76 -0.84 20.63
C PRO A 37 -3.26 -0.68 19.19
N GLN A 38 -2.35 -0.74 18.21
CA GLN A 38 -2.64 -0.68 16.78
C GLN A 38 -2.84 -2.08 16.17
N LYS A 39 -2.80 -3.15 16.99
CA LYS A 39 -2.86 -4.55 16.55
C LYS A 39 -1.87 -4.87 15.43
N GLN A 40 -0.65 -4.34 15.55
CA GLN A 40 0.36 -4.45 14.51
C GLN A 40 1.69 -4.97 15.07
N ILE A 41 2.36 -5.79 14.27
CA ILE A 41 3.69 -6.34 14.55
C ILE A 41 4.58 -6.21 13.32
N THR A 42 5.81 -5.68 13.49
CA THR A 42 6.79 -5.62 12.39
C THR A 42 7.70 -6.83 12.48
N VAL A 43 7.77 -7.60 11.39
CA VAL A 43 8.54 -8.84 11.34
C VAL A 43 9.51 -8.78 10.16
N LYS A 44 10.79 -9.09 10.43
CA LYS A 44 11.76 -9.49 9.40
C LYS A 44 11.49 -10.97 9.12
N HIS A 45 10.69 -11.25 8.10
CA HIS A 45 10.31 -12.62 7.77
C HIS A 45 11.19 -13.21 6.69
N GLU A 46 11.32 -14.53 6.71
CA GLU A 46 11.94 -15.33 5.67
C GLU A 46 11.03 -15.44 4.43
N GLU A 47 11.47 -16.16 3.40
CA GLU A 47 10.65 -16.40 2.21
C GLU A 47 9.32 -17.05 2.58
N ILE A 48 8.22 -16.41 2.17
CA ILE A 48 6.88 -16.98 2.26
C ILE A 48 6.57 -17.65 0.93
N LYS A 49 6.79 -18.97 0.89
CA LYS A 49 6.69 -19.77 -0.34
C LYS A 49 5.35 -19.53 -1.06
N GLY A 50 5.46 -19.15 -2.33
CA GLY A 50 4.30 -18.92 -3.19
C GLY A 50 3.60 -17.57 -3.00
N LEU A 51 4.08 -16.72 -2.08
CA LEU A 51 3.56 -15.37 -1.87
C LEU A 51 4.61 -14.29 -2.14
N MET A 52 5.70 -14.29 -1.37
CA MET A 52 6.71 -13.23 -1.41
C MET A 52 8.05 -13.67 -0.82
N PRO A 53 9.17 -13.09 -1.27
CA PRO A 53 10.50 -13.34 -0.71
C PRO A 53 10.63 -12.82 0.73
N ALA A 54 11.77 -13.09 1.37
CA ALA A 54 12.10 -12.57 2.70
C ALA A 54 12.17 -11.04 2.66
N MET A 55 11.55 -10.35 3.62
CA MET A 55 11.56 -8.89 3.74
C MET A 55 11.17 -8.44 5.16
N THR A 56 11.18 -7.13 5.42
CA THR A 56 10.75 -6.55 6.71
C THR A 56 9.51 -5.71 6.51
N MET A 57 8.42 -6.06 7.19
CA MET A 57 7.16 -5.32 7.04
C MET A 57 6.22 -5.47 8.24
N PRO A 58 5.30 -4.51 8.43
CA PRO A 58 4.26 -4.61 9.44
C PRO A 58 3.14 -5.56 8.98
N TYR A 59 2.62 -6.32 9.94
CA TYR A 59 1.47 -7.20 9.79
C TYR A 59 0.43 -6.87 10.84
N ASN A 60 -0.84 -6.97 10.45
CA ASN A 60 -1.97 -6.84 11.37
C ASN A 60 -2.24 -8.17 12.09
N VAL A 61 -2.84 -8.10 13.28
CA VAL A 61 -3.43 -9.24 13.99
C VAL A 61 -4.90 -8.96 14.30
N ARG A 62 -5.72 -10.00 14.47
CA ARG A 62 -7.16 -9.81 14.77
C ARG A 62 -7.38 -9.39 16.22
N ASP A 63 -6.61 -9.98 17.14
CA ASP A 63 -6.67 -9.72 18.58
C ASP A 63 -5.29 -9.31 19.10
N GLU A 64 -5.22 -8.19 19.84
CA GLU A 64 -3.99 -7.72 20.48
C GLU A 64 -3.40 -8.77 21.45
N LYS A 65 -4.25 -9.67 21.99
CA LYS A 65 -3.81 -10.78 22.84
C LYS A 65 -2.87 -11.75 22.12
N GLN A 66 -2.94 -11.84 20.79
CA GLN A 66 -2.00 -12.64 20.00
C GLN A 66 -0.56 -12.10 20.05
N LEU A 67 -0.39 -10.83 20.45
CA LEU A 67 0.91 -10.19 20.62
C LEU A 67 1.43 -10.29 22.07
N SER A 68 0.61 -10.80 22.99
CA SER A 68 0.96 -10.88 24.41
C SER A 68 2.12 -11.84 24.63
N GLY A 69 3.14 -11.37 25.36
CA GLY A 69 4.33 -12.16 25.66
C GLY A 69 5.40 -12.18 24.57
N LEU A 70 5.15 -11.53 23.42
CA LEU A 70 6.19 -11.27 22.42
C LEU A 70 6.96 -10.00 22.75
N THR A 71 8.24 -9.99 22.38
CA THR A 71 9.14 -8.84 22.50
C THR A 71 10.04 -8.72 21.27
N PRO A 72 10.55 -7.53 20.93
CA PRO A 72 11.56 -7.37 19.89
C PRO A 72 12.76 -8.32 20.10
N GLY A 73 13.16 -9.03 19.04
CA GLY A 73 14.20 -10.06 19.04
C GLY A 73 13.66 -11.48 19.04
N ASP A 74 12.38 -11.68 19.34
CA ASP A 74 11.76 -13.00 19.32
C ASP A 74 11.72 -13.59 17.91
N LEU A 75 12.06 -14.86 17.80
CA LEU A 75 11.86 -15.65 16.59
C LEU A 75 10.48 -16.29 16.67
N ILE A 76 9.69 -16.14 15.62
CA ILE A 76 8.31 -16.59 15.56
C ILE A 76 8.07 -17.50 14.36
N ASN A 77 7.18 -18.47 14.55
CA ASN A 77 6.39 -19.07 13.48
C ASN A 77 4.99 -18.47 13.54
N ALA A 78 4.42 -18.10 12.41
CA ALA A 78 3.07 -17.57 12.32
C ALA A 78 2.37 -18.08 11.06
N THR A 79 1.05 -17.98 11.05
CA THR A 79 0.22 -18.24 9.89
C THR A 79 -0.22 -16.91 9.30
N LEU A 80 0.20 -16.61 8.07
CA LEU A 80 -0.27 -15.45 7.32
C LEU A 80 -1.53 -15.84 6.54
N ILE A 81 -2.65 -15.21 6.89
CA ILE A 81 -3.91 -15.32 6.17
C ILE A 81 -4.01 -14.16 5.20
N VAL A 82 -4.23 -14.45 3.92
CA VAL A 82 -4.45 -13.48 2.85
C VAL A 82 -5.82 -13.73 2.25
N GLU A 83 -6.72 -12.80 2.48
CA GLU A 83 -8.06 -12.77 1.90
C GLU A 83 -8.12 -11.78 0.73
N SER A 84 -9.26 -11.63 0.08
CA SER A 84 -9.41 -10.71 -1.05
C SER A 84 -9.10 -9.25 -0.71
N ASN A 85 -9.38 -8.82 0.52
CA ASN A 85 -9.24 -7.43 0.97
C ASN A 85 -8.51 -7.27 2.31
N ASP A 86 -8.05 -8.36 2.92
CA ASP A 86 -7.44 -8.36 4.24
C ASP A 86 -6.20 -9.27 4.26
N ALA A 87 -5.24 -8.94 5.12
CA ALA A 87 -4.08 -9.77 5.37
C ALA A 87 -3.59 -9.58 6.81
N TYR A 88 -3.51 -10.68 7.57
CA TYR A 88 -3.20 -10.66 8.99
C TYR A 88 -2.50 -11.94 9.43
N LEU A 89 -1.82 -11.88 10.58
CA LEU A 89 -1.20 -13.04 11.21
C LEU A 89 -2.14 -13.68 12.23
N GLU A 90 -2.13 -15.01 12.24
CA GLU A 90 -2.71 -15.89 13.24
C GLU A 90 -1.69 -16.92 13.72
N THR A 91 -2.00 -17.59 14.83
CA THR A 91 -1.18 -18.68 15.38
C THR A 91 0.30 -18.28 15.54
N ILE A 92 0.53 -17.14 16.19
CA ILE A 92 1.88 -16.61 16.40
C ILE A 92 2.53 -17.35 17.58
N GLU A 93 3.52 -18.17 17.29
CA GLU A 93 4.25 -18.97 18.27
C GLU A 93 5.70 -18.50 18.36
N LYS A 94 6.13 -18.13 19.57
CA LYS A 94 7.55 -17.87 19.86
C LYS A 94 8.30 -19.20 19.82
N VAL A 95 9.25 -19.31 18.90
CA VAL A 95 10.11 -20.49 18.74
C VAL A 95 11.54 -20.27 19.25
N GLY A 96 11.88 -19.02 19.56
CA GLY A 96 13.18 -18.68 20.13
C GLY A 96 13.35 -17.18 20.28
N GLN A 97 14.59 -16.77 20.50
CA GLN A 97 14.98 -15.38 20.54
C GLN A 97 16.40 -15.26 19.99
N ALA A 98 16.60 -14.29 19.12
CA ALA A 98 17.91 -13.92 18.63
C ALA A 98 18.17 -12.46 19.00
N PRO A 99 19.44 -12.08 19.22
CA PRO A 99 19.78 -10.66 19.29
C PRO A 99 19.19 -9.98 18.05
N LEU A 100 18.55 -8.83 18.24
CA LEU A 100 18.25 -7.96 17.12
C LEU A 100 19.59 -7.67 16.47
N GLU A 101 19.76 -8.06 15.20
CA GLU A 101 20.81 -7.45 14.40
C GLU A 101 20.64 -5.95 14.57
N LYS A 102 21.70 -5.27 15.01
CA LYS A 102 21.67 -3.81 15.08
C LYS A 102 21.09 -3.35 13.74
N PRO A 103 20.02 -2.53 13.75
CA PRO A 103 19.57 -1.90 12.53
C PRO A 103 20.83 -1.37 11.82
N PRO A 104 20.90 -1.40 10.48
CA PRO A 104 21.68 -0.38 9.81
C PRO A 104 21.29 0.93 10.50
N VAL A 105 22.28 1.55 11.16
CA VAL A 105 22.20 2.71 12.05
C VAL A 105 20.94 3.54 11.77
N ASP A 106 20.04 3.58 12.75
CA ASP A 106 18.87 4.44 12.85
C ASP A 106 18.03 4.61 11.57
N THR A 107 16.85 4.01 11.41
CA THR A 107 15.88 4.55 10.42
C THR A 107 15.23 5.88 10.87
N ALA A 108 15.71 6.47 11.97
CA ALA A 108 15.52 7.87 12.35
C ALA A 108 16.75 8.75 12.00
N THR A 109 17.83 8.17 11.47
CA THR A 109 19.06 8.87 11.08
C THR A 109 19.86 8.14 9.99
N ALA A 110 19.20 7.29 9.21
CA ALA A 110 19.69 6.81 7.94
C ALA A 110 19.93 8.08 7.17
N PRO A 111 21.13 8.31 6.61
CA PRO A 111 21.41 9.58 6.03
C PRO A 111 20.49 9.79 4.82
N ALA A 112 19.38 10.50 5.05
CA ALA A 112 18.92 11.57 4.19
C ALA A 112 20.06 12.60 3.93
N ALA A 113 21.20 12.45 4.62
CA ALA A 113 22.43 13.19 4.48
C ALA A 113 23.55 12.46 3.70
N ARG A 114 23.24 11.71 2.62
CA ARG A 114 24.22 11.53 1.53
C ARG A 114 23.83 12.21 0.22
N LEU A 115 22.57 12.62 0.12
CA LEU A 115 22.07 13.56 -0.87
C LEU A 115 21.12 14.45 -0.06
N GLY A 116 21.47 15.72 0.21
CA GLY A 116 20.75 16.59 1.15
C GLY A 116 19.28 16.86 0.76
N PHE A 117 18.42 15.86 0.88
CA PHE A 117 17.02 15.92 0.54
C PHE A 117 16.22 16.22 1.79
N GLU A 118 15.69 17.44 1.85
CA GLU A 118 14.70 17.85 2.83
C GLU A 118 13.32 17.30 2.40
N LEU A 119 12.58 16.75 3.37
CA LEU A 119 11.18 16.35 3.15
C LEU A 119 10.36 17.61 2.86
N LEU A 120 9.46 17.53 1.88
CA LEU A 120 8.55 18.62 1.58
C LEU A 120 7.60 18.84 2.75
N LYS A 121 7.43 20.10 3.13
CA LYS A 121 6.47 20.53 4.14
C LYS A 121 5.21 21.10 3.47
N PRO A 122 4.05 21.02 4.13
CA PRO A 122 2.86 21.72 3.65
C PRO A 122 3.14 23.21 3.35
N GLY A 123 2.69 23.68 2.18
CA GLY A 123 2.92 25.01 1.63
C GLY A 123 4.14 25.15 0.71
N GLU A 124 5.06 24.18 0.73
CA GLU A 124 6.22 24.15 -0.17
C GLU A 124 5.82 23.65 -1.56
N GLU A 125 6.48 24.20 -2.58
CA GLU A 125 6.28 23.83 -3.98
C GLU A 125 6.84 22.44 -4.25
N VAL A 126 6.05 21.59 -4.91
CA VAL A 126 6.49 20.26 -5.35
C VAL A 126 7.48 20.45 -6.51
N PRO A 127 8.75 20.01 -6.37
CA PRO A 127 9.72 20.14 -7.44
C PRO A 127 9.29 19.35 -8.66
N ASP A 128 9.50 19.93 -9.83
CA ASP A 128 9.15 19.26 -11.07
C ASP A 128 10.01 18.01 -11.28
N ALA A 129 9.38 16.97 -11.83
CA ALA A 129 9.99 15.70 -12.15
C ALA A 129 9.36 15.17 -13.45
N THR A 130 10.17 14.48 -14.25
CA THR A 130 9.70 13.94 -15.54
C THR A 130 9.40 12.46 -15.41
N PHE A 131 8.20 12.09 -15.85
CA PHE A 131 7.69 10.73 -15.87
C PHE A 131 7.27 10.32 -17.29
N VAL A 132 6.86 9.07 -17.41
CA VAL A 132 6.16 8.51 -18.56
C VAL A 132 4.79 8.02 -18.06
N ASP A 133 3.72 8.44 -18.73
CA ASP A 133 2.37 7.99 -18.39
C ASP A 133 2.02 6.62 -19.00
N GLN A 134 0.86 6.08 -18.64
CA GLN A 134 0.37 4.79 -19.14
C GLN A 134 0.20 4.73 -20.67
N ASP A 135 0.15 5.86 -21.35
CA ASP A 135 0.06 5.96 -22.81
C ASP A 135 1.45 6.10 -23.47
N GLY A 136 2.52 6.01 -22.68
CA GLY A 136 3.90 6.14 -23.14
C GLY A 136 4.33 7.58 -23.40
N LYS A 137 3.54 8.57 -22.97
CA LYS A 137 3.88 9.99 -23.18
C LYS A 137 4.74 10.49 -22.03
N ARG A 138 5.75 11.28 -22.37
CA ARG A 138 6.54 12.02 -21.37
C ARG A 138 5.65 13.08 -20.71
N ARG A 139 5.71 13.17 -19.38
CA ARG A 139 4.92 14.10 -18.57
C ARG A 139 5.81 14.73 -17.50
N SER A 140 5.89 16.05 -17.47
CA SER A 140 6.37 16.76 -16.29
C SER A 140 5.29 16.74 -15.21
N PHE A 141 5.66 16.64 -13.94
CA PHE A 141 4.69 16.71 -12.85
C PHE A 141 4.00 18.06 -12.79
N SER A 142 4.71 19.14 -13.14
CA SER A 142 4.14 20.49 -13.32
C SER A 142 3.01 20.55 -14.36
N SER A 143 2.86 19.54 -15.23
CA SER A 143 1.73 19.47 -16.17
C SER A 143 0.36 19.28 -15.50
N PHE A 144 0.32 19.01 -14.19
CA PHE A 144 -0.91 18.95 -13.40
C PHE A 144 -1.30 20.30 -12.76
N HIS A 145 -0.47 21.35 -12.88
CA HIS A 145 -0.82 22.68 -12.38
C HIS A 145 -2.16 23.17 -12.96
N GLY A 146 -2.92 23.89 -12.15
CA GLY A 146 -4.31 24.28 -12.41
C GLY A 146 -5.35 23.28 -11.92
N SER A 147 -4.92 22.11 -11.43
CA SER A 147 -5.78 21.07 -10.87
C SER A 147 -5.20 20.56 -9.55
N PRO A 148 -5.97 20.52 -8.46
CA PRO A 148 -5.53 19.82 -7.26
C PRO A 148 -5.31 18.34 -7.55
N VAL A 149 -4.22 17.79 -7.01
CA VAL A 149 -3.81 16.39 -7.22
C VAL A 149 -3.93 15.61 -5.92
N VAL A 150 -4.54 14.41 -6.00
CA VAL A 150 -4.34 13.38 -4.98
C VAL A 150 -3.40 12.33 -5.55
N MET A 151 -2.26 12.13 -4.91
CA MET A 151 -1.21 11.25 -5.41
C MET A 151 -0.86 10.13 -4.43
N THR A 152 -0.66 8.91 -4.93
CA THR A 152 -0.15 7.77 -4.15
C THR A 152 0.96 7.03 -4.90
N PHE A 153 1.71 6.19 -4.18
CA PHE A 153 2.85 5.44 -4.68
C PHE A 153 2.61 3.94 -4.58
N ILE A 154 2.75 3.20 -5.69
CA ILE A 154 2.46 1.76 -5.75
C ILE A 154 3.49 0.99 -6.57
N TYR A 155 3.33 -0.33 -6.61
CA TYR A 155 3.88 -1.18 -7.65
C TYR A 155 2.84 -2.27 -7.96
N THR A 156 2.61 -2.56 -9.24
CA THR A 156 1.40 -3.31 -9.65
C THR A 156 1.37 -4.78 -9.20
N ARG A 157 2.53 -5.33 -8.85
CA ARG A 157 2.69 -6.72 -8.41
C ARG A 157 2.75 -6.89 -6.89
N CYS A 158 2.36 -5.87 -6.12
CA CYS A 158 2.27 -5.96 -4.67
C CYS A 158 1.32 -7.11 -4.26
N PRO A 159 1.79 -8.11 -3.50
CA PRO A 159 0.98 -9.29 -3.20
C PRO A 159 0.00 -9.08 -2.04
N LEU A 160 0.14 -8.00 -1.27
CA LEU A 160 -0.62 -7.78 -0.05
C LEU A 160 -1.86 -6.92 -0.31
N PRO A 161 -3.08 -7.45 -0.10
CA PRO A 161 -4.33 -6.75 -0.41
C PRO A 161 -4.54 -5.48 0.41
N THR A 162 -3.85 -5.34 1.55
CA THR A 162 -3.92 -4.21 2.47
C THR A 162 -2.89 -3.10 2.15
N PHE A 163 -2.01 -3.27 1.16
CA PHE A 163 -1.01 -2.27 0.76
C PHE A 163 -1.38 -1.56 -0.55
N CYS A 164 -0.61 -1.73 -1.64
CA CYS A 164 -0.88 -1.08 -2.92
C CYS A 164 -2.29 -1.38 -3.48
N PRO A 165 -2.79 -2.63 -3.43
CA PRO A 165 -4.16 -2.93 -3.84
C PRO A 165 -5.22 -2.18 -3.02
N LEU A 166 -4.97 -1.89 -1.73
CA LEU A 166 -5.88 -1.07 -0.94
C LEU A 166 -5.88 0.37 -1.45
N MET A 167 -4.71 0.96 -1.71
CA MET A 167 -4.60 2.32 -2.27
C MET A 167 -5.32 2.43 -3.61
N ASP A 168 -5.15 1.44 -4.50
CA ASP A 168 -5.85 1.37 -5.77
C ASP A 168 -7.38 1.33 -5.61
N ARG A 169 -7.90 0.51 -4.68
CA ARG A 169 -9.35 0.44 -4.39
C ARG A 169 -9.89 1.75 -3.79
N GLN A 170 -9.12 2.40 -2.91
CA GLN A 170 -9.53 3.68 -2.35
C GLN A 170 -9.58 4.78 -3.43
N PHE A 171 -8.59 4.84 -4.31
CA PHE A 171 -8.59 5.77 -5.45
C PHE A 171 -9.75 5.49 -6.41
N ALA A 172 -10.01 4.22 -6.72
CA ALA A 172 -11.16 3.84 -7.55
C ALA A 172 -12.50 4.29 -6.94
N THR A 173 -12.63 4.21 -5.61
CA THR A 173 -13.82 4.66 -4.86
C THR A 173 -14.01 6.18 -4.93
N MET A 174 -12.93 6.96 -4.97
CA MET A 174 -13.00 8.43 -5.06
C MET A 174 -13.50 8.94 -6.41
N GLN A 175 -13.39 8.17 -7.50
CA GLN A 175 -13.72 8.66 -8.85
C GLN A 175 -15.14 9.20 -8.99
N LYS A 176 -16.13 8.48 -8.43
CA LYS A 176 -17.54 8.86 -8.51
C LYS A 176 -17.83 10.20 -7.78
N PRO A 177 -17.53 10.36 -6.48
CA PRO A 177 -17.78 11.63 -5.80
C PRO A 177 -16.98 12.78 -6.39
N LEU A 178 -15.75 12.54 -6.84
CA LEU A 178 -14.96 13.56 -7.55
C LEU A 178 -15.58 14.01 -8.87
N LYS A 179 -16.44 13.21 -9.50
CA LYS A 179 -17.15 13.54 -10.74
C LYS A 179 -18.50 14.21 -10.47
N GLU A 180 -19.18 13.81 -9.40
CA GLU A 180 -20.54 14.26 -9.08
C GLU A 180 -20.56 15.57 -8.30
N ASP A 181 -19.52 15.89 -7.51
CA ASP A 181 -19.41 17.17 -6.79
C ASP A 181 -18.79 18.25 -7.69
N PRO A 182 -19.53 19.30 -8.07
CA PRO A 182 -19.04 20.38 -8.94
C PRO A 182 -17.75 21.03 -8.43
N ALA A 183 -17.58 21.14 -7.10
CA ALA A 183 -16.40 21.74 -6.49
C ALA A 183 -15.14 20.87 -6.65
N LEU A 184 -15.30 19.57 -6.87
CA LEU A 184 -14.19 18.60 -6.95
C LEU A 184 -13.92 18.12 -8.39
N THR A 185 -14.64 18.63 -9.38
CA THR A 185 -14.53 18.22 -10.79
C THR A 185 -13.14 18.44 -11.39
N LYS A 186 -12.38 19.42 -10.88
CA LYS A 186 -11.00 19.71 -11.32
C LYS A 186 -9.94 18.82 -10.67
N VAL A 187 -10.29 18.04 -9.65
CA VAL A 187 -9.31 17.19 -8.95
C VAL A 187 -8.84 16.08 -9.87
N HIS A 188 -7.53 15.85 -9.89
CA HIS A 188 -6.87 14.80 -10.67
C HIS A 188 -6.25 13.76 -9.74
N LEU A 189 -6.43 12.48 -10.06
CA LEU A 189 -5.80 11.38 -9.35
C LEU A 189 -4.48 11.01 -10.05
N VAL A 190 -3.42 10.80 -9.27
CA VAL A 190 -2.12 10.36 -9.79
C VAL A 190 -1.62 9.14 -9.02
N THR A 191 -1.22 8.11 -9.73
CA THR A 191 -0.59 6.93 -9.15
C THR A 191 0.81 6.80 -9.73
N VAL A 192 1.84 6.92 -8.89
CA VAL A 192 3.25 6.78 -9.32
C VAL A 192 3.73 5.38 -8.99
N SER A 193 4.14 4.63 -10.00
CA SER A 193 4.80 3.34 -9.80
C SER A 193 6.27 3.51 -9.46
N PHE A 194 6.73 2.84 -8.40
CA PHE A 194 8.14 2.70 -8.05
C PHE A 194 8.78 1.37 -8.49
N ASP A 195 8.15 0.57 -9.36
CA ASP A 195 8.80 -0.59 -9.97
C ASP A 195 8.90 -0.44 -11.49
N PRO A 196 9.62 0.58 -12.02
CA PRO A 196 9.62 0.89 -13.44
C PRO A 196 10.17 -0.22 -14.34
N LYS A 197 10.94 -1.16 -13.77
CA LYS A 197 11.42 -2.36 -14.47
C LYS A 197 10.26 -3.27 -14.88
N THR A 198 9.24 -3.39 -14.04
CA THR A 198 8.05 -4.22 -14.28
C THR A 198 6.89 -3.39 -14.81
N ASP A 199 6.65 -2.24 -14.19
CA ASP A 199 5.51 -1.36 -14.40
C ASP A 199 5.77 -0.40 -15.57
N THR A 200 5.94 -1.00 -16.74
CA THR A 200 6.03 -0.30 -18.02
C THR A 200 4.68 0.35 -18.40
N PRO A 201 4.65 1.34 -19.32
CA PRO A 201 3.39 1.98 -19.72
C PRO A 201 2.27 1.00 -20.13
N PRO A 202 2.53 -0.07 -20.92
CA PRO A 202 1.50 -1.06 -21.23
C PRO A 202 0.99 -1.84 -20.01
N VAL A 203 1.86 -2.12 -19.03
CA VAL A 203 1.48 -2.78 -17.77
C VAL A 203 0.60 -1.86 -16.93
N LEU A 204 1.00 -0.58 -16.77
CA LEU A 204 0.19 0.42 -16.06
C LEU A 204 -1.16 0.66 -16.74
N LYS A 205 -1.21 0.68 -18.07
CA LYS A 205 -2.47 0.83 -18.81
C LYS A 205 -3.40 -0.37 -18.59
N LYS A 206 -2.85 -1.58 -18.55
CA LYS A 206 -3.60 -2.79 -18.20
C LYS A 206 -4.09 -2.73 -16.75
N HIS A 207 -3.24 -2.31 -15.82
CA HIS A 207 -3.56 -2.14 -14.40
C HIS A 207 -4.73 -1.16 -14.22
N ALA A 208 -4.64 0.03 -14.81
CA ALA A 208 -5.70 1.05 -14.81
C ALA A 208 -7.04 0.51 -15.32
N LYS A 209 -7.02 -0.34 -16.35
CA LYS A 209 -8.23 -1.01 -16.87
C LYS A 209 -8.84 -1.96 -15.83
N THR A 210 -8.04 -2.70 -15.06
CA THR A 210 -8.57 -3.59 -14.00
C THR A 210 -9.25 -2.81 -12.87
N LEU A 211 -8.83 -1.56 -12.66
CA LEU A 211 -9.41 -0.66 -11.67
C LEU A 211 -10.64 0.12 -12.16
N ASN A 212 -11.02 -0.05 -13.43
CA ASN A 212 -12.00 0.81 -14.11
C ASN A 212 -11.66 2.30 -13.95
N ALA A 213 -10.38 2.64 -14.09
CA ALA A 213 -9.90 4.01 -13.96
C ALA A 213 -10.39 4.87 -15.14
N ASP A 214 -10.94 6.04 -14.83
CA ASP A 214 -11.21 7.11 -15.79
C ASP A 214 -9.88 7.82 -16.12
N LEU A 215 -9.24 7.38 -17.20
CA LEU A 215 -7.93 7.91 -17.63
C LEU A 215 -7.94 9.40 -18.02
N SER A 216 -9.13 10.02 -18.15
CA SER A 216 -9.20 11.48 -18.32
C SER A 216 -8.87 12.25 -17.03
N ARG A 217 -8.98 11.58 -15.87
CA ARG A 217 -8.84 12.17 -14.54
C ARG A 217 -7.98 11.36 -13.56
N TRP A 218 -7.50 10.19 -13.99
CA TRP A 218 -6.59 9.36 -13.23
C TRP A 218 -5.41 8.95 -14.10
N THR A 219 -4.22 9.47 -13.80
CA THR A 219 -2.99 9.19 -14.52
C THR A 219 -2.09 8.26 -13.74
N PHE A 220 -1.50 7.29 -14.44
CA PHE A 220 -0.53 6.36 -13.87
C PHE A 220 0.84 6.68 -14.45
N LEU A 221 1.81 6.92 -13.58
CA LEU A 221 3.15 7.36 -13.93
C LEU A 221 4.17 6.28 -13.60
N THR A 222 5.18 6.16 -14.47
CA THR A 222 6.42 5.41 -14.25
C THR A 222 7.58 6.26 -14.76
N GLY A 223 8.83 5.82 -14.65
CA GLY A 223 9.95 6.64 -15.10
C GLY A 223 11.30 5.98 -14.93
N ASP A 224 12.35 6.79 -14.92
CA ASP A 224 13.64 6.33 -14.44
C ASP A 224 13.53 5.98 -12.95
N ARG A 225 14.22 4.93 -12.54
CA ARG A 225 14.15 4.42 -11.17
C ARG A 225 14.64 5.46 -10.17
N ASP A 226 15.77 6.09 -10.44
CA ASP A 226 16.38 7.01 -9.48
C ASP A 226 15.55 8.29 -9.39
N ASP A 227 14.98 8.75 -10.51
CA ASP A 227 14.06 9.89 -10.53
C ASP A 227 12.78 9.61 -9.74
N VAL A 228 12.18 8.43 -9.91
CA VAL A 228 10.99 8.04 -9.15
C VAL A 228 11.30 7.93 -7.65
N ASP A 229 12.41 7.28 -7.29
CA ASP A 229 12.81 7.11 -5.89
C ASP A 229 13.06 8.46 -5.23
N GLN A 230 13.82 9.34 -5.88
CA GLN A 230 14.09 10.69 -5.37
C GLN A 230 12.81 11.51 -5.23
N PHE A 231 11.90 11.43 -6.20
CA PHE A 231 10.61 12.12 -6.12
C PHE A 231 9.76 11.57 -4.97
N ALA A 232 9.65 10.26 -4.83
CA ALA A 232 8.89 9.62 -3.75
C ALA A 232 9.46 9.94 -2.36
N MET A 233 10.79 9.98 -2.22
CA MET A 233 11.47 10.33 -0.97
C MET A 233 11.10 11.73 -0.44
N ARG A 234 10.82 12.70 -1.31
CA ARG A 234 10.38 14.05 -0.90
C ARG A 234 9.09 14.04 -0.09
N PHE A 235 8.24 13.04 -0.29
CA PHE A 235 6.97 12.85 0.43
C PHE A 235 7.11 11.88 1.62
N GLY A 236 8.34 11.46 1.94
CA GLY A 236 8.62 10.51 3.01
C GLY A 236 8.33 9.06 2.65
N VAL A 237 8.28 8.73 1.36
CA VAL A 237 8.26 7.33 0.91
C VAL A 237 9.68 6.77 1.02
N SER A 238 9.82 5.69 1.77
CA SER A 238 11.04 4.89 1.83
C SER A 238 10.85 3.67 0.95
N ILE A 239 11.78 3.45 0.02
CA ILE A 239 11.76 2.31 -0.91
C ILE A 239 13.13 1.63 -0.79
N ALA A 240 13.14 0.42 -0.26
CA ALA A 240 14.32 -0.42 -0.20
C ALA A 240 14.10 -1.62 -1.13
N ARG A 241 15.05 -1.84 -2.05
CA ARG A 241 15.04 -3.02 -2.94
C ARG A 241 16.23 -3.89 -2.61
N ALA A 242 16.01 -5.19 -2.40
CA ALA A 242 17.12 -6.06 -2.06
C ALA A 242 18.06 -6.28 -3.25
N MET A 243 19.37 -6.36 -2.98
CA MET A 243 20.39 -6.58 -4.02
C MET A 243 20.39 -8.02 -4.55
N ASN A 244 19.97 -8.97 -3.72
CA ASN A 244 19.95 -10.40 -4.01
C ASN A 244 18.64 -10.88 -4.66
N ASP A 245 17.53 -10.13 -4.52
CA ASP A 245 16.28 -10.42 -5.21
C ASP A 245 15.56 -9.13 -5.66
N PRO A 246 15.50 -8.84 -6.97
CA PRO A 246 14.76 -7.70 -7.52
C PRO A 246 13.24 -7.73 -7.26
N ARG A 247 12.71 -8.78 -6.62
CA ARG A 247 11.30 -8.90 -6.20
C ARG A 247 11.05 -8.39 -4.79
N ASP A 248 12.08 -8.29 -3.96
CA ASP A 248 11.96 -7.72 -2.62
C ASP A 248 11.98 -6.20 -2.74
N ILE A 249 10.80 -5.61 -2.54
CA ILE A 249 10.63 -4.17 -2.40
C ILE A 249 9.94 -3.92 -1.06
N THR A 250 10.72 -3.52 -0.06
CA THR A 250 10.20 -3.01 1.20
C THR A 250 9.89 -1.54 1.04
N HIS A 251 8.66 -1.14 1.36
CA HIS A 251 8.28 0.27 1.31
C HIS A 251 7.21 0.61 2.36
N ASN A 252 7.11 1.90 2.69
CA ASN A 252 5.97 2.44 3.42
C ASN A 252 4.94 3.05 2.45
N LEU A 253 3.75 3.39 2.96
CA LEU A 253 2.68 3.98 2.17
C LEU A 253 2.57 5.48 2.46
N ARG A 254 2.42 6.26 1.40
CA ARG A 254 2.09 7.68 1.45
C ARG A 254 1.03 7.98 0.40
N THR A 255 0.06 8.78 0.80
CA THR A 255 -0.85 9.48 -0.10
C THR A 255 -0.73 10.96 0.19
N VAL A 256 -0.78 11.81 -0.82
CA VAL A 256 -0.62 13.26 -0.65
C VAL A 256 -1.70 14.03 -1.38
N ILE A 257 -2.02 15.23 -0.86
CA ILE A 257 -2.82 16.24 -1.55
C ILE A 257 -1.89 17.38 -1.92
N ILE A 258 -1.98 17.81 -3.17
CA ILE A 258 -1.25 18.94 -3.76
C ILE A 258 -2.30 19.89 -4.34
N ASP A 259 -2.16 21.19 -4.15
CA ASP A 259 -3.11 22.19 -4.65
C ASP A 259 -2.90 22.51 -6.14
N GLY A 260 -3.75 23.40 -6.68
CA GLY A 260 -3.69 23.81 -8.09
C GLY A 260 -2.41 24.56 -8.46
N ASP A 261 -1.72 25.17 -7.49
CA ASP A 261 -0.46 25.88 -7.69
C ASP A 261 0.77 24.95 -7.58
N GLY A 262 0.54 23.66 -7.33
CA GLY A 262 1.61 22.67 -7.19
C GLY A 262 2.26 22.65 -5.81
N LYS A 263 1.62 23.21 -4.77
CA LYS A 263 2.14 23.16 -3.40
C LYS A 263 1.60 21.95 -2.66
N LEU A 264 2.44 21.33 -1.85
CA LEU A 264 2.03 20.25 -0.97
C LEU A 264 1.04 20.77 0.07
N VAL A 265 -0.12 20.15 0.20
CA VAL A 265 -1.11 20.51 1.24
C VAL A 265 -1.03 19.54 2.42
N LYS A 266 -0.99 18.24 2.13
CA LYS A 266 -1.10 17.22 3.18
C LYS A 266 -0.44 15.91 2.77
N VAL A 267 0.12 15.22 3.76
CA VAL A 267 0.68 13.86 3.63
C VAL A 267 -0.06 12.93 4.59
N TYR A 268 -0.65 11.87 4.06
CA TYR A 268 -1.20 10.76 4.83
C TYR A 268 -0.13 9.68 4.97
N THR A 269 0.17 9.32 6.21
CA THR A 269 1.10 8.24 6.54
C THR A 269 0.33 6.93 6.65
N GLY A 270 0.81 5.88 5.97
CA GLY A 270 0.16 4.57 6.01
C GLY A 270 -1.08 4.50 5.13
N ASN A 271 -2.02 3.65 5.53
CA ASN A 271 -3.22 3.26 4.79
C ASN A 271 -4.51 3.37 5.61
N ASP A 272 -4.46 4.02 6.78
CA ASP A 272 -5.60 4.18 7.70
C ASP A 272 -6.59 5.28 7.26
N TRP A 273 -6.22 6.07 6.24
CA TRP A 273 -7.08 7.12 5.70
C TRP A 273 -8.25 6.53 4.91
N SER A 274 -9.38 7.24 4.88
CA SER A 274 -10.56 6.85 4.10
C SER A 274 -10.81 7.80 2.91
N PRO A 275 -11.49 7.35 1.83
CA PRO A 275 -11.87 8.22 0.72
C PRO A 275 -12.64 9.46 1.19
N GLU A 276 -13.55 9.30 2.15
CA GLU A 276 -14.35 10.40 2.71
C GLU A 276 -13.46 11.44 3.40
N GLN A 277 -12.41 10.99 4.09
CA GLN A 277 -11.43 11.89 4.71
C GLN A 277 -10.73 12.75 3.65
N ILE A 278 -10.20 12.12 2.58
CA ILE A 278 -9.55 12.85 1.48
C ILE A 278 -10.53 13.80 0.79
N LEU A 279 -11.75 13.35 0.48
CA LEU A 279 -12.78 14.18 -0.16
C LEU A 279 -13.15 15.41 0.68
N ASN A 280 -13.17 15.28 2.01
CA ASN A 280 -13.42 16.41 2.91
C ASN A 280 -12.21 17.36 2.98
N ASP A 281 -10.99 16.83 3.07
CA ASP A 281 -9.76 17.64 3.06
C ASP A 281 -9.62 18.41 1.73
N LEU A 282 -9.98 17.80 0.59
CA LEU A 282 -9.98 18.46 -0.72
C LEU A 282 -10.90 19.68 -0.77
N LYS A 283 -12.04 19.69 -0.05
CA LYS A 283 -12.95 20.85 -0.01
C LYS A 283 -12.29 22.11 0.55
N SER A 284 -11.30 21.98 1.44
CA SER A 284 -10.52 23.14 1.89
C SER A 284 -9.48 23.61 0.87
N VAL A 285 -9.05 22.73 -0.03
CA VAL A 285 -8.07 23.04 -1.08
C VAL A 285 -8.75 23.76 -2.24
N VAL A 286 -9.84 23.21 -2.79
CA VAL A 286 -10.57 23.81 -3.93
C VAL A 286 -11.30 25.12 -3.61
N ARG A 287 -11.36 25.54 -2.34
CA ARG A 287 -11.99 26.80 -1.90
C ARG A 287 -10.99 27.94 -1.68
N ALA A 288 -9.69 27.64 -1.66
CA ALA A 288 -8.63 28.61 -1.43
C ALA A 288 -8.21 29.34 -2.72
N ASP A 289 -8.71 28.87 -3.88
CA ASP A 289 -8.53 29.44 -5.22
C ASP A 289 -9.76 30.27 -5.66
#